data_AF-K2QL01-F1
#
_entry.id   AF-K2QL01-F1
#
_cell.length_a   1.000
_cell.length_b   1.000
_cell.length_c   1.000
_cell.angle_alpha   90.00
_cell.angle_beta   90.00
_cell.angle_gamma   90.00
#
_symmetry.space_group_name_H-M   'P 1'
#
loop_
_entity.id
_entity.type
_entity.pdbx_description
1 polymer ?
#
loop_
_entity_poly.entity_id
_entity_poly.type
_entity_poly.pdbx_seq_one_letter_code
_entity_poly.pdbx_strand_id
1 'polypeptide(L)'
;MKTAALALLLAAAASAQQATIKFELFPATGVACPNQDASGNVTSITADLKAVAVAARNKTPVDKSASNVSSGKCTKMRSIPYYVTRSYQTNGEPAGDVYFAYDEKNSTIYFCRATGPFSTNGSGYPDNCEEY
;
A
#
# COMPACT_ATOMS: atom_id res chain seq x y z
N MET A 1 -42.47 -33.99 26.23
CA MET A 1 -41.88 -33.27 25.08
C MET A 1 -40.45 -32.92 25.45
N LYS A 2 -39.49 -33.82 25.19
CA LYS A 2 -38.35 -33.65 24.27
C LYS A 2 -37.61 -32.30 24.39
N THR A 3 -36.61 -32.33 25.27
CA THR A 3 -35.29 -31.67 25.22
C THR A 3 -34.99 -30.80 23.99
N ALA A 4 -34.76 -29.51 24.22
CA ALA A 4 -34.01 -28.64 23.33
C ALA A 4 -33.09 -27.75 24.18
N ALA A 5 -31.85 -28.20 24.39
CA ALA A 5 -30.78 -27.39 24.95
C ALA A 5 -29.50 -27.71 24.14
N LEU A 6 -29.36 -27.03 23.01
CA LEU A 6 -28.18 -27.13 22.13
C LEU A 6 -28.01 -25.80 21.41
N ALA A 7 -27.42 -24.83 22.11
CA ALA A 7 -26.89 -23.56 21.61
C ALA A 7 -26.29 -22.85 22.85
N LEU A 8 -25.09 -22.29 22.94
CA LEU A 8 -24.04 -21.94 21.99
C LEU A 8 -22.71 -22.04 22.75
N LEU A 9 -21.75 -22.83 22.29
CA LEU A 9 -20.36 -22.75 22.78
C LEU A 9 -19.38 -22.95 21.62
N LEU A 10 -19.45 -22.07 20.61
CA LEU A 10 -18.37 -21.87 19.64
C LEU A 10 -18.26 -20.39 19.30
N ALA A 11 -17.84 -19.58 20.26
CA ALA A 11 -17.43 -18.21 20.01
C ALA A 11 -16.38 -17.80 21.03
N ALA A 12 -15.11 -18.12 20.76
CA ALA A 12 -13.93 -17.36 21.18
C ALA A 12 -12.66 -18.21 21.07
N ALA A 13 -12.09 -18.28 19.86
CA ALA A 13 -10.64 -18.34 19.66
C ALA A 13 -10.31 -18.23 18.15
N ALA A 14 -11.00 -17.35 17.43
CA ALA A 14 -10.46 -16.81 16.18
C ALA A 14 -9.74 -15.49 16.49
N SER A 15 -8.94 -15.48 17.57
CA SER A 15 -7.84 -14.53 17.70
C SER A 15 -6.77 -15.02 16.74
N ALA A 16 -7.05 -14.97 15.44
CA ALA A 16 -6.02 -15.00 14.43
C ALA A 16 -5.03 -13.95 14.89
N GLN A 17 -3.81 -14.38 15.23
CA GLN A 17 -2.70 -13.48 15.47
C GLN A 17 -2.74 -12.47 14.33
N GLN A 18 -3.13 -11.25 14.63
CA GLN A 18 -2.87 -10.14 13.75
C GLN A 18 -1.36 -10.02 13.81
N ALA A 19 -0.69 -10.81 12.97
CA ALA A 19 0.75 -10.79 12.85
C ALA A 19 1.12 -9.33 12.67
N THR A 20 1.96 -8.82 13.59
CA THR A 20 2.39 -7.44 13.56
C THR A 20 2.98 -7.18 12.18
N ILE A 21 2.23 -6.44 11.36
CA ILE A 21 2.65 -6.16 9.98
C ILE A 21 3.97 -5.40 10.05
N LYS A 22 4.98 -5.95 9.38
CA LYS A 22 6.28 -5.29 9.22
C LYS A 22 6.22 -4.36 8.01
N PHE A 23 6.93 -3.24 8.11
CA PHE A 23 7.03 -2.27 7.03
C PHE A 23 8.49 -2.08 6.66
N GLU A 24 8.81 -2.32 5.39
CA GLU A 24 10.16 -2.17 4.86
C GLU A 24 10.16 -1.21 3.66
N LEU A 25 11.30 -0.52 3.48
CA LEU A 25 11.55 0.39 2.35
C LEU A 25 10.65 1.64 2.27
N PHE A 26 9.73 1.83 3.22
CA PHE A 26 8.95 3.07 3.34
C PHE A 26 9.88 4.25 3.62
N PRO A 27 9.60 5.44 3.08
CA PRO A 27 10.32 6.64 3.43
C PRO A 27 10.22 6.95 4.92
N ALA A 28 11.18 7.71 5.45
CA ALA A 28 11.17 8.09 6.86
C ALA A 28 9.99 9.02 7.18
N THR A 29 9.80 10.08 6.37
CA THR A 29 8.80 11.12 6.63
C THR A 29 7.61 11.01 5.68
N GLY A 30 7.86 10.86 4.38
CA GLY A 30 6.80 10.75 3.39
C GLY A 30 7.28 10.79 1.95
N VAL A 31 6.34 11.05 1.04
CA VAL A 31 6.61 11.30 -0.38
C VAL A 31 5.95 12.59 -0.83
N ALA A 32 6.66 13.35 -1.66
CA ALA A 32 6.19 14.57 -2.32
C ALA A 32 6.08 14.30 -3.81
N CYS A 33 4.88 14.48 -4.36
CA CYS A 33 4.58 14.20 -5.75
C CYS A 33 4.29 15.51 -6.51
N PRO A 34 4.74 15.66 -7.76
CA PRO A 34 4.40 16.83 -8.57
C PRO A 34 2.88 17.00 -8.71
N ASN A 35 2.40 18.22 -8.49
CA ASN A 35 1.01 18.61 -8.74
C ASN A 35 0.87 19.26 -10.13
N GLN A 36 -0.31 19.13 -10.74
CA GLN A 36 -0.59 19.60 -12.10
C GLN A 36 -0.62 21.14 -12.23
N ASP A 37 -1.01 21.83 -11.16
CA ASP A 37 -1.30 23.27 -11.18
C ASP A 37 -0.09 24.15 -10.79
N ALA A 38 1.11 23.56 -10.65
CA ALA A 38 2.33 24.22 -10.21
C ALA A 38 2.24 24.92 -8.83
N SER A 39 1.21 24.63 -8.03
CA SER A 39 1.01 25.22 -6.69
C SER A 39 1.93 24.64 -5.61
N GLY A 40 2.72 23.63 -5.96
CA GLY A 40 3.63 22.91 -5.08
C GLY A 40 3.44 21.40 -5.21
N ASN A 41 4.24 20.62 -4.49
CA ASN A 41 4.05 19.17 -4.45
C ASN A 41 2.88 18.80 -3.55
N VAL A 42 2.13 17.77 -3.91
CA VAL A 42 1.19 17.09 -3.01
C VAL A 42 1.95 16.06 -2.18
N THR A 43 1.65 15.97 -0.88
CA THR A 43 2.44 15.14 0.03
C THR A 43 1.61 14.07 0.72
N SER A 44 2.18 12.87 0.88
CA SER A 44 1.66 11.84 1.79
C SER A 44 2.70 11.49 2.84
N ILE A 45 2.29 11.52 4.12
CA ILE A 45 3.18 11.11 5.22
C ILE A 45 3.27 9.58 5.31
N THR A 46 4.38 9.08 5.84
CA THR A 46 4.65 7.64 5.94
C THR A 46 3.57 6.86 6.68
N ALA A 47 2.94 7.45 7.69
CA ALA A 47 1.84 6.82 8.41
C ALA A 47 0.66 6.50 7.48
N ASP A 48 0.28 7.45 6.63
CA ASP A 48 -0.82 7.30 5.67
C ASP A 48 -0.45 6.30 4.58
N LEU A 49 0.79 6.34 4.06
CA LEU A 49 1.29 5.37 3.09
C LEU A 49 1.18 3.93 3.62
N LYS A 50 1.55 3.71 4.89
CA LYS A 50 1.43 2.41 5.56
C LYS A 50 -0.03 2.01 5.73
N ALA A 51 -0.88 2.93 6.16
CA ALA A 51 -2.30 2.66 6.39
C ALA A 51 -3.02 2.25 5.09
N VAL A 52 -2.80 2.95 3.98
CA VAL A 52 -3.43 2.60 2.69
C VAL A 52 -2.90 1.26 2.15
N ALA A 53 -1.61 0.95 2.33
CA ALA A 53 -1.05 -0.33 1.93
C ALA A 53 -1.63 -1.49 2.75
N VAL A 54 -1.76 -1.32 4.07
CA VAL A 54 -2.44 -2.26 4.96
C VAL A 54 -3.87 -2.51 4.49
N ALA A 55 -4.64 -1.46 4.19
CA ALA A 55 -6.02 -1.60 3.72
C ALA A 55 -6.13 -2.29 2.35
N ALA A 56 -5.14 -2.10 1.48
CA ALA A 56 -5.14 -2.64 0.13
C ALA A 56 -4.53 -4.04 -0.02
N ARG A 57 -3.81 -4.57 0.98
CA ARG A 57 -3.03 -5.83 0.87
C ARG A 57 -3.83 -7.09 0.53
N ASN A 58 -5.13 -7.08 0.80
CA ASN A 58 -6.04 -8.21 0.51
C ASN A 58 -6.82 -8.02 -0.81
N LYS A 59 -6.57 -6.95 -1.57
CA LYS A 59 -7.18 -6.75 -2.88
C LYS A 59 -6.55 -7.68 -3.92
N THR A 60 -7.11 -7.71 -5.14
CA THR A 60 -6.44 -8.40 -6.25
C THR A 60 -5.14 -7.67 -6.60
N PRO A 61 -3.98 -8.35 -6.61
CA PRO A 61 -2.73 -7.72 -7.02
C PRO A 61 -2.75 -7.39 -8.51
N VAL A 62 -2.05 -6.33 -8.91
CA VAL A 62 -1.88 -5.95 -10.31
C VAL A 62 -0.86 -6.83 -11.03
N ASP A 63 0.09 -7.42 -10.30
CA ASP A 63 1.02 -8.44 -10.79
C ASP A 63 1.30 -9.44 -9.67
N LYS A 64 1.52 -10.72 -10.02
CA LYS A 64 1.86 -11.77 -9.07
C LYS A 64 3.31 -11.68 -8.59
N SER A 65 4.14 -10.86 -9.22
CA SER A 65 5.56 -10.68 -8.90
C SER A 65 5.99 -9.22 -9.08
N ALA A 66 6.33 -8.56 -7.98
CA ALA A 66 6.82 -7.18 -7.97
C ALA A 66 8.11 -6.99 -8.80
N SER A 67 8.91 -8.04 -8.99
CA SER A 67 10.05 -8.01 -9.90
C SER A 67 9.69 -7.76 -11.36
N ASN A 68 8.46 -8.02 -11.80
CA ASN A 68 8.05 -7.85 -13.20
C ASN A 68 7.92 -6.38 -13.58
N VAL A 69 7.63 -5.50 -12.61
CA VAL A 69 7.28 -4.10 -12.86
C VAL A 69 8.51 -3.22 -13.13
N SER A 70 9.73 -3.81 -13.10
CA SER A 70 11.01 -3.22 -13.54
C SER A 70 11.25 -1.75 -13.13
N SER A 71 10.67 -1.30 -12.01
CA SER A 71 10.73 0.08 -11.54
C SER A 71 10.58 0.14 -10.01
N GLY A 72 11.18 1.18 -9.41
CA GLY A 72 11.18 1.38 -7.97
C GLY A 72 12.06 0.40 -7.18
N LYS A 73 11.79 0.27 -5.88
CA LYS A 73 12.62 -0.47 -4.91
C LYS A 73 12.40 -1.98 -4.91
N CYS A 74 11.32 -2.47 -5.52
CA CYS A 74 10.90 -3.88 -5.44
C CYS A 74 11.35 -4.76 -6.61
N THR A 75 12.28 -4.28 -7.46
CA THR A 75 12.67 -4.95 -8.72
C THR A 75 13.28 -6.35 -8.56
N LYS A 76 13.72 -6.71 -7.35
CA LYS A 76 14.32 -8.03 -7.05
C LYS A 76 13.37 -8.98 -6.31
N MET A 77 12.12 -8.58 -6.06
CA MET A 77 11.15 -9.35 -5.28
C MET A 77 10.35 -10.31 -6.16
N ARG A 78 10.93 -11.50 -6.39
CA ARG A 78 10.29 -12.56 -7.19
C ARG A 78 9.17 -13.24 -6.39
N SER A 79 8.04 -13.48 -7.05
CA SER A 79 6.89 -14.20 -6.48
C SER A 79 6.25 -13.52 -5.26
N ILE A 80 6.52 -12.22 -5.05
CA ILE A 80 5.82 -11.41 -4.07
C ILE A 80 4.83 -10.53 -4.84
N PRO A 81 3.51 -10.66 -4.58
CA PRO A 81 2.51 -9.90 -5.33
C PRO A 81 2.68 -8.38 -5.20
N TYR A 82 2.36 -7.68 -6.28
CA TYR A 82 2.47 -6.24 -6.43
C TYR A 82 1.09 -5.59 -6.46
N TYR A 83 0.94 -4.49 -5.75
CA TYR A 83 -0.32 -3.81 -5.52
C TYR A 83 -0.17 -2.33 -5.82
N VAL A 84 -1.29 -1.72 -6.20
CA VAL A 84 -1.43 -0.28 -6.34
C VAL A 84 -2.64 0.18 -5.52
N THR A 85 -2.50 1.31 -4.85
CA THR A 85 -3.61 1.99 -4.17
C THR A 85 -3.38 3.50 -4.17
N ARG A 86 -4.44 4.29 -4.01
CA ARG A 86 -4.34 5.73 -3.86
C ARG A 86 -3.82 6.11 -2.46
N SER A 87 -2.93 7.10 -2.37
CA SER A 87 -2.65 7.84 -1.13
C SER A 87 -3.28 9.22 -1.13
N TYR A 88 -3.36 9.80 0.05
CA TYR A 88 -4.02 11.07 0.30
C TYR A 88 -3.09 11.98 1.11
N GLN A 89 -3.33 13.26 0.96
CA GLN A 89 -2.77 14.32 1.79
C GLN A 89 -3.52 14.36 3.13
N THR A 90 -2.95 15.05 4.12
CA THR A 90 -3.57 15.20 5.45
C THR A 90 -4.93 15.91 5.40
N ASN A 91 -5.16 16.77 4.40
CA ASN A 91 -6.45 17.43 4.17
C ASN A 91 -7.48 16.53 3.46
N GLY A 92 -7.15 15.28 3.15
CA GLY A 92 -8.04 14.31 2.49
C GLY A 92 -7.99 14.35 0.96
N GLU A 93 -7.30 15.31 0.36
CA GLU A 93 -7.15 15.36 -1.10
C GLU A 93 -6.20 14.27 -1.61
N PRO A 94 -6.39 13.74 -2.83
CA PRO A 94 -5.48 12.74 -3.37
C PRO A 94 -4.05 13.26 -3.53
N ALA A 95 -3.06 12.45 -3.16
CA ALA A 95 -1.63 12.76 -3.33
C ALA A 95 -0.98 11.96 -4.46
N GLY A 96 -1.55 10.82 -4.85
CA GLY A 96 -0.99 9.99 -5.90
C GLY A 96 -1.31 8.51 -5.73
N ASP A 97 -0.60 7.69 -6.50
CA ASP A 97 -0.65 6.24 -6.41
C ASP A 97 0.58 5.71 -5.66
N VAL A 98 0.32 4.80 -4.74
CA VAL A 98 1.31 4.07 -3.96
C VAL A 98 1.38 2.65 -4.47
N TYR A 99 2.61 2.24 -4.76
CA TYR A 99 2.90 0.89 -5.19
C TYR A 99 3.66 0.16 -4.11
N PHE A 100 3.19 -1.03 -3.76
CA PHE A 100 3.76 -1.83 -2.69
C PHE A 100 3.72 -3.32 -3.03
N ALA A 101 4.59 -4.08 -2.39
CA ALA A 101 4.57 -5.53 -2.43
C ALA A 101 4.16 -6.07 -1.04
N TYR A 102 3.41 -7.17 -1.00
CA TYR A 102 3.02 -7.80 0.25
C TYR A 102 3.47 -9.26 0.29
N ASP A 103 4.41 -9.56 1.17
CA ASP A 103 4.81 -10.92 1.51
C ASP A 103 3.93 -11.41 2.66
N GLU A 104 2.84 -12.10 2.31
CA GLU A 104 1.90 -12.65 3.27
C GLU A 104 2.55 -13.65 4.23
N LYS A 105 3.49 -14.47 3.73
CA LYS A 105 4.18 -15.48 4.53
C LYS A 105 4.99 -14.85 5.66
N ASN A 106 5.64 -13.72 5.39
CA ASN A 106 6.43 -12.99 6.37
C ASN A 106 5.67 -11.84 7.07
N SER A 107 4.43 -11.58 6.65
CA SER A 107 3.62 -10.44 7.10
C SER A 107 4.35 -9.10 6.92
N THR A 108 5.03 -8.94 5.78
CA THR A 108 5.82 -7.74 5.47
C THR A 108 5.25 -7.00 4.27
N ILE A 109 5.00 -5.70 4.43
CA ILE A 109 4.67 -4.77 3.35
C ILE A 109 5.94 -4.00 2.97
N TYR A 110 6.26 -4.01 1.69
CA TYR A 110 7.40 -3.29 1.11
C TYR A 110 6.90 -2.12 0.28
N PHE A 111 7.36 -0.91 0.57
CA PHE A 111 7.13 0.23 -0.31
C PHE A 111 8.02 0.11 -1.56
N CYS A 112 7.40 0.19 -2.74
CA CYS A 112 8.11 0.06 -4.00
C CYS A 112 8.39 1.40 -4.65
N ARG A 113 7.37 2.26 -4.74
CA ARG A 113 7.43 3.63 -5.26
C ARG A 113 6.10 4.32 -5.02
N ALA A 114 6.07 5.63 -5.25
CA ALA A 114 4.84 6.38 -5.44
C ALA A 114 4.94 7.20 -6.74
N THR A 115 3.80 7.45 -7.37
CA THR A 115 3.69 8.41 -8.46
C THR A 115 2.64 9.44 -8.15
N GLY A 116 2.84 10.67 -8.65
CA GLY A 116 1.83 11.69 -8.62
C GLY A 116 0.58 11.29 -9.41
N PRO A 117 -0.48 12.10 -9.32
CA PRO A 117 -1.71 11.85 -10.07
C PRO A 117 -1.57 12.15 -11.57
N PHE A 118 -0.54 12.90 -11.99
CA PHE A 118 -0.40 13.41 -13.36
C PHE A 118 1.04 13.39 -13.87
N SER A 119 1.20 13.53 -15.19
CA SER A 119 2.48 13.74 -15.88
C SER A 119 2.74 15.24 -16.02
N THR A 120 3.85 15.74 -15.50
CA THR A 120 4.31 17.14 -15.65
C THR A 120 5.50 17.26 -16.61
N ASN A 121 6.15 16.13 -16.94
CA ASN A 121 7.30 16.08 -17.86
C ASN A 121 6.96 15.78 -19.33
N GLY A 122 5.67 15.64 -19.67
CA GLY A 122 5.21 15.36 -21.02
C GLY A 122 5.41 13.92 -21.50
N SER A 123 5.81 12.99 -20.62
CA SER A 123 5.96 11.57 -20.97
C SER A 123 4.64 10.84 -21.19
N GLY A 124 3.53 11.44 -20.75
CA GLY A 124 2.21 10.79 -20.73
C GLY A 124 2.03 9.82 -19.56
N TYR A 125 3.04 9.64 -18.72
CA TYR A 125 3.00 8.81 -17.52
C TYR A 125 3.09 9.67 -16.26
N PRO A 126 2.40 9.29 -15.17
CA PRO A 126 2.49 10.04 -13.92
C PRO A 126 3.92 10.08 -13.39
N ASP A 127 4.35 11.24 -12.91
CA ASP A 127 5.72 11.43 -12.44
C ASP A 127 5.98 10.70 -11.13
N ASN A 128 7.23 10.27 -10.93
CA ASN A 128 7.63 9.67 -9.66
C ASN A 128 7.61 10.72 -8.55
N CYS A 129 7.17 10.31 -7.36
CA CYS A 129 7.32 11.12 -6.16
C CYS A 129 8.73 11.01 -5.60
N GLU A 130 9.16 12.06 -4.90
CA GLU A 130 10.42 12.11 -4.18
C GLU A 130 10.19 11.84 -2.69
N GLU A 131 11.12 11.14 -2.07
CA GLU A 131 11.10 10.90 -0.62
C GLU A 131 11.68 12.11 0.12
N TYR A 132 11.07 12.46 1.25
CA TYR A 132 11.54 13.52 2.15
C TYR A 132 11.43 13.09 3.62
#